data_AF-A0A109FCH4-F1
#
_entry.id   AF-A0A109FCH4-F1
#
_cell.length_a   1.000
_cell.length_b   1.000
_cell.length_c   1.000
_cell.angle_alpha   90.00
_cell.angle_beta   90.00
_cell.angle_gamma   90.00
#
_symmetry.space_group_name_H-M   'P 1'
#
loop_
_entity.id
_entity.type
_entity.pdbx_description
1 polymer ?
#
loop_
_entity_poly.entity_id
_entity_poly.type
_entity_poly.pdbx_seq_one_letter_code
_entity_poly.pdbx_strand_id
1 'polypeptide(L)'
;AQFPPREPTDPAPTVESQGFVLYIGSLVAYVMYLVWAFLPEQWLVAIGIEWYPSRDWALLVPAWIVMLVAFVYISYFLLTMYSTPSLALPESYDGKSLLPFASAPYMAIPPLYDLPIEVVERVLYGSSDDDDTD
;
A
#
# COMPACT_ATOMS: atom_id res chain seq x y z
N ALA A 1 17.29 -39.35 11.06
CA ALA A 1 16.02 -38.67 11.37
C ALA A 1 15.34 -38.35 10.05
N GLN A 2 14.17 -38.94 9.78
CA GLN A 2 13.39 -38.67 8.58
C GLN A 2 12.59 -37.39 8.81
N PHE A 3 12.79 -36.37 7.97
CA PHE A 3 12.04 -35.12 8.06
C PHE A 3 10.53 -35.40 7.82
N PRO A 4 9.62 -34.71 8.53
CA PRO A 4 8.19 -34.85 8.26
C PRO A 4 7.87 -34.36 6.84
N PRO A 5 6.87 -34.96 6.15
CA PRO A 5 6.42 -34.47 4.86
C PRO A 5 6.00 -33.01 4.99
N ARG A 6 6.54 -32.13 4.13
CA ARG A 6 6.07 -30.75 4.05
C ARG A 6 4.63 -30.78 3.52
N GLU A 7 3.69 -30.17 4.23
CA GLU A 7 2.37 -29.89 3.70
C GLU A 7 2.54 -29.06 2.41
N PRO A 8 1.85 -29.39 1.31
CA PRO A 8 1.86 -28.54 0.12
C PRO A 8 1.24 -27.18 0.47
N THR A 9 2.07 -26.18 0.75
CA THR A 9 1.66 -24.77 0.92
C THR A 9 1.55 -24.06 -0.44
N ASP A 10 1.12 -24.77 -1.50
CA ASP A 10 0.80 -24.11 -2.75
C ASP A 10 -0.68 -23.74 -2.74
N PRO A 11 -1.05 -22.45 -2.64
CA PRO A 11 -2.40 -22.04 -2.98
C PRO A 11 -2.60 -22.43 -4.45
N ALA A 12 -3.60 -23.29 -4.67
CA ALA A 12 -3.85 -24.04 -5.90
C ALA A 12 -3.42 -23.37 -7.23
N PRO A 13 -2.96 -24.15 -8.24
CA PRO A 13 -2.65 -23.66 -9.60
C PRO A 13 -3.86 -23.06 -10.36
N THR A 14 -4.99 -22.90 -9.69
CA THR A 14 -6.20 -22.31 -10.25
C THR A 14 -6.17 -20.77 -10.22
N VAL A 15 -5.53 -20.14 -9.23
CA VAL A 15 -5.53 -18.66 -9.10
C VAL A 15 -4.81 -17.98 -10.26
N GLU A 16 -3.70 -18.56 -10.74
CA GLU A 16 -2.94 -18.06 -11.89
C GLU A 16 -3.75 -18.10 -13.19
N SER A 17 -4.49 -19.19 -13.41
CA SER A 17 -5.32 -19.38 -14.61
C SER A 17 -6.53 -18.44 -14.62
N GLN A 18 -7.11 -18.14 -13.46
CA GLN A 18 -8.24 -17.21 -13.32
C GLN A 18 -7.82 -15.77 -13.65
N GLY A 19 -6.63 -15.35 -13.19
CA GLY A 19 -6.07 -14.03 -13.53
C GLY A 19 -5.86 -13.87 -15.03
N PHE A 20 -5.39 -14.92 -15.73
CA PHE A 20 -5.18 -14.88 -17.16
C PHE A 20 -6.49 -14.73 -17.95
N VAL A 21 -7.53 -15.51 -17.61
CA VAL A 21 -8.84 -15.41 -18.28
C VAL A 21 -9.48 -14.03 -18.05
N LEU A 22 -9.39 -13.50 -16.82
CA LEU A 22 -9.86 -12.16 -16.50
C LEU A 22 -9.06 -11.08 -17.24
N TYR A 23 -7.75 -11.26 -17.40
CA TYR A 23 -6.90 -10.32 -18.15
C TYR A 23 -7.30 -10.28 -19.64
N ILE A 24 -7.45 -11.43 -20.29
CA ILE A 24 -7.89 -11.49 -21.68
C ILE A 24 -9.31 -10.95 -21.84
N GLY A 25 -10.24 -11.34 -20.94
CA GLY A 25 -11.61 -10.86 -20.95
C GLY A 25 -11.71 -9.34 -20.79
N SER A 26 -10.96 -8.76 -19.85
CA SER A 26 -10.91 -7.31 -19.63
C SER A 26 -10.26 -6.59 -20.81
N LEU A 27 -9.22 -7.16 -21.43
CA LEU A 27 -8.58 -6.60 -22.61
C LEU A 27 -9.52 -6.59 -23.83
N VAL A 28 -10.25 -7.68 -24.08
CA VAL A 28 -11.25 -7.74 -25.16
C VAL A 28 -12.38 -6.73 -24.93
N ALA A 29 -12.90 -6.66 -23.69
CA ALA A 29 -13.92 -5.69 -23.33
C ALA A 29 -13.41 -4.24 -23.49
N TYR A 30 -12.16 -3.98 -23.10
CA TYR A 30 -11.53 -2.68 -23.24
C TYR A 30 -11.36 -2.28 -24.71
N VAL A 31 -10.87 -3.18 -25.56
CA VAL A 31 -10.76 -2.92 -27.01
C VAL A 31 -12.14 -2.67 -27.62
N MET A 32 -13.15 -3.47 -27.27
CA MET A 32 -14.52 -3.25 -27.72
C MET A 32 -15.07 -1.89 -27.28
N TYR A 33 -14.78 -1.48 -26.04
CA TYR A 33 -15.13 -0.16 -25.52
C TYR A 33 -14.43 0.97 -26.28
N LEU A 34 -13.13 0.84 -26.58
CA LEU A 34 -12.41 1.82 -27.38
C LEU A 34 -12.96 1.90 -28.80
N VAL A 35 -13.23 0.76 -29.44
CA VAL A 35 -13.85 0.73 -30.76
C VAL A 35 -15.19 1.45 -30.71
N TRP A 36 -16.05 1.18 -29.73
CA TRP A 36 -17.32 1.88 -29.56
C TRP A 36 -17.16 3.39 -29.32
N ALA A 37 -16.17 3.80 -28.51
CA ALA A 37 -15.91 5.21 -28.21
C ALA A 37 -15.39 5.99 -29.43
N PHE A 38 -14.50 5.39 -30.22
CA PHE A 38 -13.84 6.06 -31.36
C PHE A 38 -14.58 5.89 -32.70
N LEU A 39 -15.50 4.93 -32.84
CA LEU A 39 -16.21 4.69 -34.10
C LEU A 39 -17.12 5.89 -34.44
N PRO A 40 -17.00 6.49 -35.65
CA PRO A 40 -17.81 7.65 -36.00
C PRO A 40 -19.29 7.27 -36.18
N GLU A 41 -20.18 8.18 -35.76
CA GLU A 41 -21.64 8.05 -35.66
C GLU A 41 -22.32 7.47 -36.91
N GLN A 42 -21.77 7.78 -38.09
CA GLN A 42 -22.19 7.26 -39.39
C GLN A 42 -22.18 5.73 -39.50
N TRP A 43 -21.29 5.02 -38.78
CA TRP A 43 -21.26 3.55 -38.79
C TRP A 43 -22.28 2.95 -37.82
N LEU A 44 -22.59 3.63 -36.71
CA LEU A 44 -23.59 3.21 -35.73
C LEU A 44 -25.01 3.32 -36.31
N VAL A 45 -25.29 4.41 -37.03
CA VAL A 45 -26.55 4.59 -37.75
C VAL A 45 -26.70 3.55 -38.87
N ALA A 46 -25.61 3.20 -39.56
CA ALA A 46 -25.62 2.15 -40.59
C ALA A 46 -25.90 0.74 -40.04
N ILE A 47 -25.61 0.49 -38.75
CA ILE A 47 -25.89 -0.77 -38.06
C ILE A 47 -27.33 -0.81 -37.50
N GLY A 48 -28.09 0.29 -37.63
CA GLY A 48 -29.51 0.36 -37.25
C GLY A 48 -29.77 0.67 -35.77
N ILE A 49 -28.78 1.25 -35.07
CA ILE A 49 -28.92 1.67 -33.67
C ILE A 49 -29.27 3.16 -33.67
N GLU A 50 -30.57 3.48 -33.69
CA GLU A 50 -31.08 4.86 -33.75
C GLU A 50 -31.09 5.59 -32.40
N TRP A 51 -30.86 4.88 -31.28
CA TRP A 51 -30.82 5.49 -29.95
C TRP A 51 -29.61 5.01 -29.15
N TYR A 52 -28.69 5.92 -28.85
CA TYR A 52 -27.63 5.73 -27.86
C TYR A 52 -27.59 6.92 -26.88
N PRO A 53 -27.38 6.69 -25.57
CA PRO A 53 -27.16 7.76 -24.61
C PRO A 53 -25.90 8.56 -25.00
N SER A 54 -25.93 9.88 -24.84
CA SER A 54 -24.97 10.83 -25.43
C SER A 54 -23.51 10.38 -25.44
N ARG A 55 -22.78 10.72 -26.50
CA ARG A 55 -21.37 10.31 -26.70
C ARG A 55 -20.42 10.78 -25.59
N ASP A 56 -20.85 11.73 -24.78
CA ASP A 56 -20.14 12.25 -23.61
C ASP A 56 -19.80 11.17 -22.59
N TRP A 57 -20.61 10.10 -22.51
CA TRP A 57 -20.33 8.96 -21.63
C TRP A 57 -19.02 8.25 -21.97
N ALA A 58 -18.58 8.28 -23.23
CA ALA A 58 -17.29 7.72 -23.64
C ALA A 58 -16.10 8.50 -23.03
N LEU A 59 -16.28 9.79 -22.72
CA LEU A 59 -15.27 10.62 -22.06
C LEU A 59 -15.44 10.62 -20.53
N LEU A 60 -16.68 10.62 -20.05
CA LEU A 60 -16.98 10.64 -18.62
C LEU A 60 -16.46 9.39 -17.91
N VAL A 61 -16.60 8.21 -18.50
CA VAL A 61 -16.16 6.94 -17.88
C VAL A 61 -14.65 6.94 -17.57
N PRO A 62 -13.73 7.19 -18.52
CA PRO A 62 -12.30 7.20 -18.22
C PRO A 62 -11.92 8.36 -17.29
N ALA A 63 -12.53 9.54 -17.45
CA ALA A 63 -12.29 10.67 -16.56
C ALA A 63 -12.71 10.35 -15.11
N TRP A 64 -13.86 9.71 -14.91
CA TRP A 64 -14.37 9.33 -13.60
C TRP A 64 -13.50 8.26 -12.94
N ILE A 65 -13.00 7.28 -13.70
CA ILE A 65 -12.05 6.27 -13.20
C ILE A 65 -10.77 6.93 -12.68
N VAL A 66 -10.17 7.85 -13.44
CA VAL A 66 -8.96 8.57 -13.03
C VAL A 66 -9.21 9.37 -11.74
N MET A 67 -10.34 10.08 -11.67
CA MET A 67 -10.73 10.84 -10.48
C MET A 67 -10.97 9.93 -9.26
N LEU A 68 -11.59 8.76 -9.45
CA LEU A 68 -11.82 7.78 -8.39
C LEU A 68 -10.50 7.25 -7.85
N VAL A 69 -9.57 6.86 -8.73
CA VAL A 69 -8.23 6.40 -8.34
C VAL A 69 -7.50 7.49 -7.54
N ALA A 70 -7.48 8.72 -8.05
CA ALA A 70 -6.87 9.85 -7.33
C ALA A 70 -7.53 10.08 -5.96
N PHE A 71 -8.86 9.98 -5.87
CA PHE A 71 -9.59 10.11 -4.62
C PHE A 71 -9.22 9.01 -3.61
N VAL A 72 -9.12 7.75 -4.03
CA VAL A 72 -8.68 6.64 -3.17
C VAL A 72 -7.25 6.87 -2.66
N TYR A 73 -6.33 7.31 -3.50
CA TYR A 73 -4.96 7.60 -3.05
C TYR A 73 -4.89 8.76 -2.06
N ILE A 74 -5.58 9.87 -2.34
CA ILE A 74 -5.60 11.04 -1.46
C ILE A 74 -6.25 10.68 -0.12
N SER A 75 -7.39 9.96 -0.14
CA SER A 75 -8.05 9.51 1.08
C SER A 75 -7.17 8.56 1.88
N TYR A 76 -6.49 7.61 1.24
CA TYR A 76 -5.54 6.72 1.93
C TYR A 76 -4.37 7.49 2.55
N PHE A 77 -3.83 8.49 1.84
CA PHE A 77 -2.79 9.36 2.37
C PHE A 77 -3.26 10.16 3.58
N LEU A 78 -4.46 10.76 3.50
CA LEU A 78 -5.10 11.46 4.61
C LEU A 78 -5.36 10.54 5.80
N LEU A 79 -5.81 9.31 5.55
CA LEU A 79 -6.02 8.31 6.59
C LEU A 79 -4.70 7.91 7.25
N THR A 80 -3.65 7.73 6.46
CA THR A 80 -2.31 7.43 6.97
C THR A 80 -1.80 8.57 7.85
N MET A 81 -1.97 9.82 7.41
CA MET A 81 -1.63 11.00 8.20
C MET A 81 -2.47 11.10 9.49
N TYR A 82 -3.77 10.85 9.42
CA TYR A 82 -4.67 10.87 10.58
C TYR A 82 -4.37 9.74 11.57
N SER A 83 -4.00 8.56 11.04
CA SER A 83 -3.69 7.36 11.81
C SER A 83 -2.21 7.20 12.12
N THR A 84 -1.36 8.20 11.89
CA THR A 84 0.03 8.19 12.36
C THR A 84 0.01 8.56 13.84
N PRO A 85 0.12 7.61 14.79
CA PRO A 85 0.49 7.94 16.17
C PRO A 85 1.80 8.72 16.12
N SER A 86 1.96 9.73 16.99
CA SER A 86 3.27 10.38 17.15
C SER A 86 4.33 9.30 17.34
N LEU A 87 5.49 9.46 16.70
CA LEU A 87 6.65 8.55 16.81
C LEU A 87 7.14 8.38 18.27
N ALA A 88 6.51 9.06 19.23
CA ALA A 88 6.74 9.05 20.66
C ALA A 88 5.92 8.00 21.43
N LEU A 89 5.01 7.26 20.79
CA LEU A 89 4.21 6.27 21.51
C LEU A 89 5.02 4.98 21.76
N PRO A 90 5.16 4.53 23.03
CA PRO A 90 5.97 3.38 23.42
C PRO A 90 5.38 2.02 22.97
N GLU A 91 4.29 2.03 22.21
CA GLU A 91 3.57 0.83 21.77
C GLU A 91 4.25 0.13 20.56
N SER A 92 5.18 0.81 19.89
CA SER A 92 6.05 0.24 18.85
C SER A 92 7.23 -0.57 19.42
N TYR A 93 7.41 -0.59 20.74
CA TYR A 93 8.42 -1.40 21.41
C TYR A 93 7.78 -2.72 21.87
N ASP A 94 8.19 -3.85 21.28
CA ASP A 94 7.85 -5.18 21.79
C ASP A 94 8.23 -5.22 23.27
N GLY A 95 7.27 -5.41 24.20
CA GLY A 95 7.50 -5.37 25.66
C GLY A 95 8.53 -6.38 26.20
N LYS A 96 9.18 -7.15 25.30
CA LYS A 96 10.31 -8.04 25.55
C LYS A 96 11.67 -7.34 25.39
N SER A 97 11.73 -6.12 24.84
CA SER A 97 12.95 -5.33 24.65
C SER A 97 13.32 -4.49 25.88
N LEU A 98 12.42 -4.42 26.87
CA LEU A 98 12.66 -3.71 28.13
C LEU A 98 13.52 -4.57 29.08
N LEU A 99 14.83 -4.33 29.01
CA LEU A 99 15.90 -4.59 29.99
C LEU A 99 15.84 -5.88 30.85
N PRO A 100 16.79 -6.79 30.63
CA PRO A 100 17.50 -7.50 31.68
C PRO A 100 18.91 -6.90 31.88
N PHE A 101 19.06 -5.56 31.81
CA PHE A 101 20.35 -4.93 32.17
C PHE A 101 20.76 -5.27 33.62
N ALA A 102 19.78 -5.59 34.47
CA ALA A 102 20.03 -6.02 35.84
C ALA A 102 20.54 -7.47 35.98
N SER A 103 20.54 -8.31 34.93
CA SER A 103 20.90 -9.73 35.05
C SER A 103 22.00 -10.23 34.10
N ALA A 104 22.59 -9.37 33.29
CA ALA A 104 23.73 -9.74 32.45
C ALA A 104 25.04 -9.77 33.27
N PRO A 105 25.82 -10.88 33.24
CA PRO A 105 27.12 -10.92 33.91
C PRO A 105 28.09 -9.92 33.26
N TYR A 106 28.87 -9.22 34.08
CA TYR A 106 29.80 -8.12 33.74
C TYR A 106 30.84 -8.42 32.64
N MET A 107 30.89 -9.66 32.13
CA MET A 107 31.89 -10.14 31.17
C MET A 107 31.27 -10.64 29.85
N ALA A 108 29.96 -10.48 29.65
CA ALA A 108 29.28 -10.77 28.39
C ALA A 108 28.93 -9.49 27.63
N ILE A 109 29.16 -9.47 26.32
CA ILE A 109 28.68 -8.39 25.46
C ILE A 109 27.14 -8.44 25.48
N PRO A 110 26.44 -7.36 25.91
CA PRO A 110 24.99 -7.36 25.94
C PRO A 110 24.41 -7.60 24.53
N PRO A 111 23.32 -8.37 24.39
CA PRO A 111 22.63 -8.45 23.11
C PRO A 111 22.13 -7.05 22.69
N LEU A 112 22.08 -6.81 21.38
CA LEU A 112 21.70 -5.52 20.82
C LEU A 112 20.21 -5.25 21.15
N TYR A 113 19.94 -4.15 21.86
CA TYR A 113 18.59 -3.70 22.20
C TYR A 113 18.28 -2.39 21.48
N ASP A 114 17.05 -2.24 21.00
CA ASP A 114 16.57 -1.00 20.41
C ASP A 114 16.28 0.02 21.52
N LEU A 115 17.12 1.06 21.59
CA LEU A 115 16.91 2.20 22.48
C LEU A 115 15.89 3.15 21.85
N PRO A 116 14.95 3.71 22.64
CA PRO A 116 14.03 4.68 22.11
C PRO A 116 14.77 5.88 21.56
N ILE A 117 14.37 6.31 20.36
CA ILE A 117 15.04 7.39 19.61
C ILE A 117 15.15 8.68 20.43
N GLU A 118 14.20 8.94 21.33
CA GLU A 118 14.20 10.07 22.25
C GLU A 118 15.36 10.03 23.26
N VAL A 119 15.74 8.83 23.75
CA VAL A 119 16.88 8.68 24.65
C VAL A 119 18.18 8.89 23.89
N VAL A 120 18.26 8.38 22.66
CA VAL A 120 19.43 8.61 21.78
C VAL A 120 19.56 10.10 21.47
N GLU A 121 18.47 10.76 21.11
CA GLU A 121 18.45 12.19 20.80
C GLU A 121 18.84 13.01 22.03
N ARG A 122 18.26 12.72 23.21
CA ARG A 122 18.62 13.42 24.45
C ARG A 122 20.08 13.20 24.84
N VAL A 123 20.63 12.00 24.69
CA VAL A 123 22.03 11.72 25.05
C VAL A 123 22.99 12.34 24.05
N LEU A 124 22.65 12.30 22.76
CA LEU A 124 23.52 12.78 21.68
C LEU A 124 23.48 14.31 21.53
N TYR A 125 22.32 14.93 21.74
CA TYR A 125 22.10 16.36 21.48
C TYR A 125 21.76 17.18 22.73
N GLY A 126 21.34 16.57 23.84
CA GLY A 126 20.92 17.26 25.08
C GLY A 126 22.06 17.89 25.90
N SER A 127 23.23 18.14 25.29
CA SER A 127 24.39 18.77 25.93
C SER A 127 24.71 20.16 25.33
N SER A 128 23.80 20.78 24.58
CA SER A 128 24.13 21.95 23.74
C SER A 128 23.64 23.31 24.24
N ASP A 129 23.12 23.46 25.47
CA ASP A 129 22.36 24.68 25.83
C ASP A 129 22.71 25.34 27.20
N ASP A 130 23.96 25.31 27.64
CA ASP A 130 24.38 26.05 28.86
C ASP A 130 25.73 26.81 28.67
N ASP A 131 25.91 27.57 27.58
CA ASP A 131 27.09 28.46 27.45
C ASP A 131 26.81 29.81 26.78
N ASP A 132 25.62 30.37 26.99
CA ASP A 132 25.31 31.76 26.61
C ASP A 132 24.69 32.52 27.80
N THR A 133 25.46 32.72 28.86
CA THR A 133 25.22 33.83 29.82
C THR A 133 26.53 34.35 30.37
N ASP A 134 27.06 35.40 29.75
CA ASP A 134 27.92 36.40 30.39
C ASP A 134 27.50 37.80 29.91
#